data_AF-A0A4S2KFB0-F1
#
_entry.id   AF-A0A4S2KFB0-F1
#
_cell.length_a   1.000
_cell.length_b   1.000
_cell.length_c   1.000
_cell.angle_alpha   90.00
_cell.angle_beta   90.00
_cell.angle_gamma   90.00
#
_symmetry.space_group_name_H-M   'P 1'
#
loop_
_entity.id
_entity.type
_entity.pdbx_description
1 polymer ?
#
loop_
_entity_poly.entity_id
_entity_poly.type
_entity_poly.pdbx_seq_one_letter_code
_entity_poly.pdbx_strand_id
1 'polypeptide(L)'
;MMANELEITRDGQAFQKEIALNRLSSITFQQARRNVIHVNNVSSTHTIEKTLKESTDMFIQNLDKISKVDIKDEKSLHFIEPGTPLEPPESPVGTLSSKTEDSKSEDIEVQSAEMEISPVDSFTPLEAAAISCVLEECLDQLAIIGFMIPANVDPRWDETFKTIDETYGVPDEPRMIFREDMGLLPVVPTEAEKMQRDRNYVCEVLKKVLHEIRTHGRFDSLQEEVDNIAKKEEGERNLEESAQKWLSQAEQLREQLESDKKANEEERKRTIELAQESDARVDHAIFLNSGKLGYAERWAKARLEQQELKLQLQKKDMLNKLSEYSKEYNAEQIISAEMSAYLEADIKEKEEQIDMWTKKYNEEIVERQHEIDEFKRLIEEQKLEMEKMRATMDKRQKFIDECIAEEEVLKKEEKLNKAATIIQSIWRGHMVRQQLGKYKGLRKRLKKRKKLSQKKEVDKKKKRQRVHRRKKRGL
;
A
#
# COMPACT_ATOMS: atom_id res chain seq x y z
N MET A 1 21.99 18.77 -18.67
CA MET A 1 22.67 17.68 -17.93
C MET A 1 22.55 17.76 -16.41
N MET A 2 22.18 18.89 -15.79
CA MET A 2 22.15 18.99 -14.31
C MET A 2 20.95 18.32 -13.60
N ALA A 3 19.87 17.97 -14.30
CA ALA A 3 18.71 17.32 -13.69
C ALA A 3 18.94 15.83 -13.38
N ASN A 4 19.72 15.11 -14.21
CA ASN A 4 19.98 13.68 -14.01
C ASN A 4 20.92 13.42 -12.83
N GLU A 5 21.86 14.31 -12.52
CA GLU A 5 22.79 14.12 -11.39
C GLU A 5 22.10 14.31 -10.02
N LEU A 6 21.06 15.15 -9.97
CA LEU A 6 20.23 15.34 -8.77
C LEU A 6 19.28 14.16 -8.49
N GLU A 7 18.84 13.43 -9.53
CA GLU A 7 18.04 12.20 -9.35
C GLU A 7 18.90 11.01 -8.94
N ILE A 8 20.09 10.84 -9.54
CA ILE A 8 21.02 9.74 -9.21
C ILE A 8 21.51 9.83 -7.75
N THR A 9 21.73 11.05 -7.25
CA THR A 9 22.16 11.27 -5.86
C THR A 9 21.04 11.01 -4.84
N ARG A 10 19.78 11.32 -5.18
CA ARG A 10 18.61 11.00 -4.34
C ARG A 10 18.35 9.50 -4.26
N ASP A 11 18.47 8.77 -5.37
CA ASP A 11 18.29 7.32 -5.39
C ASP A 11 19.40 6.58 -4.63
N GLY A 12 20.64 7.06 -4.70
CA GLY A 12 21.75 6.54 -3.89
C GLY A 12 21.51 6.71 -2.38
N GLN A 13 20.97 7.86 -1.96
CA GLN A 13 20.64 8.11 -0.55
C GLN A 13 19.45 7.27 -0.06
N ALA A 14 18.42 7.08 -0.90
CA ALA A 14 17.28 6.21 -0.59
C ALA A 14 17.73 4.75 -0.39
N PHE A 15 18.61 4.25 -1.27
CA PHE A 15 19.16 2.91 -1.18
C PHE A 15 20.01 2.69 0.08
N GLN A 16 20.81 3.67 0.49
CA GLN A 16 21.59 3.58 1.73
C GLN A 16 20.70 3.56 2.99
N LYS A 17 19.61 4.36 3.01
CA LYS A 17 18.63 4.35 4.10
C LYS A 17 17.91 3.00 4.21
N GLU A 18 17.57 2.39 3.08
CA GLU A 18 16.93 1.07 3.06
C GLU A 18 17.86 -0.05 3.55
N ILE A 19 19.15 -0.02 3.16
CA ILE A 19 20.15 -0.95 3.68
C ILE A 19 20.33 -0.80 5.20
N ALA A 20 20.36 0.43 5.70
CA ALA A 20 20.48 0.69 7.13
C ALA A 20 19.26 0.16 7.91
N LEU A 21 18.04 0.39 7.41
CA LEU A 21 16.80 -0.13 8.00
C LEU A 21 16.76 -1.66 8.02
N ASN A 22 17.16 -2.32 6.93
CA ASN A 22 17.22 -3.78 6.86
C ASN A 22 18.24 -4.36 7.83
N ARG A 23 19.40 -3.71 8.01
CA ARG A 23 20.41 -4.12 9.00
C ARG A 23 19.90 -3.98 10.43
N LEU A 24 19.20 -2.89 10.74
CA LEU A 24 18.61 -2.65 12.07
C LEU A 24 17.47 -3.63 12.40
N SER A 25 16.63 -3.94 11.42
CA SER A 25 15.60 -4.98 11.56
C SER A 25 16.23 -6.35 11.81
N SER A 26 17.32 -6.68 11.12
CA SER A 26 18.03 -7.95 11.33
C SER A 26 18.70 -8.02 12.71
N ILE A 27 19.31 -6.91 13.19
CA ILE A 27 19.91 -6.84 14.53
C ILE A 27 18.84 -6.95 15.63
N THR A 28 17.71 -6.25 15.50
CA THR A 28 16.60 -6.36 16.47
C THR A 28 16.01 -7.76 16.51
N PHE A 29 15.86 -8.42 15.36
CA PHE A 29 15.40 -9.81 15.32
C PHE A 29 16.41 -10.78 15.97
N GLN A 30 17.71 -10.55 15.78
CA GLN A 30 18.76 -11.34 16.45
C GLN A 30 18.79 -11.08 17.97
N GLN A 31 18.58 -9.84 18.41
CA GLN A 31 18.50 -9.47 19.83
C GLN A 31 17.28 -10.12 20.50
N ALA A 32 16.12 -10.08 19.85
CA ALA A 32 14.90 -10.75 20.31
C ALA A 32 15.09 -12.26 20.43
N ARG A 33 15.76 -12.90 19.46
CA ARG A 33 16.11 -14.32 19.53
C ARG A 33 17.08 -14.64 20.67
N ARG A 34 18.10 -13.83 20.90
CA ARG A 34 19.03 -14.02 22.04
C ARG A 34 18.30 -13.88 23.38
N ASN A 35 17.38 -12.93 23.49
CA ASN A 35 16.60 -12.74 24.71
C ASN A 35 15.65 -13.93 24.96
N VAL A 36 15.05 -14.51 23.92
CA VAL A 36 14.24 -15.74 24.03
C VAL A 36 15.09 -16.95 24.42
N ILE A 37 16.32 -17.07 23.91
CA ILE A 37 17.23 -18.19 24.25
C ILE A 37 17.73 -18.10 25.70
N HIS A 38 17.85 -16.89 26.26
CA HIS A 38 18.28 -16.72 27.66
C HIS A 38 17.17 -16.96 28.70
N VAL A 39 15.89 -17.08 28.27
CA VAL A 39 14.70 -17.20 29.13
C VAL A 39 14.40 -18.63 29.59
N ASN A 40 15.11 -19.65 29.09
CA ASN A 40 14.92 -21.02 29.57
C ASN A 40 15.44 -21.30 31.00
N ASN A 41 15.85 -20.29 31.78
CA ASN A 41 16.40 -20.52 33.13
C ASN A 41 15.89 -19.66 34.29
N VAL A 42 14.98 -18.68 34.12
CA VAL A 42 14.36 -18.00 35.29
C VAL A 42 12.93 -17.55 35.02
N SER A 43 11.99 -18.03 35.83
CA SER A 43 10.54 -17.81 35.79
C SER A 43 10.12 -16.45 36.38
N SER A 44 10.27 -15.37 35.63
CA SER A 44 9.58 -14.10 35.94
C SER A 44 9.07 -13.45 34.66
N THR A 45 7.75 -13.47 34.47
CA THR A 45 7.06 -12.85 33.34
C THR A 45 7.23 -11.33 33.32
N HIS A 46 7.43 -10.71 34.48
CA HIS A 46 7.57 -9.26 34.61
C HIS A 46 8.91 -8.73 34.05
N THR A 47 9.99 -9.53 34.08
CA THR A 47 11.28 -9.13 33.49
C THR A 47 11.29 -9.25 31.97
N ILE A 48 10.48 -10.14 31.39
CA ILE A 48 10.33 -10.29 29.93
C ILE A 48 9.64 -9.06 29.35
N GLU A 49 8.56 -8.60 29.98
CA GLU A 49 7.81 -7.43 29.51
C GLU A 49 8.64 -6.15 29.62
N LYS A 50 9.44 -6.01 30.69
CA LYS A 50 10.34 -4.86 30.88
C LYS A 50 11.48 -4.84 29.87
N THR A 51 12.12 -5.98 29.60
CA THR A 51 13.22 -6.06 28.62
C THR A 51 12.73 -5.92 27.18
N LEU A 52 11.52 -6.40 26.86
CA LEU A 52 10.89 -6.18 25.56
C LEU A 52 10.56 -4.70 25.35
N LYS A 53 10.04 -4.05 26.39
CA LYS A 53 9.73 -2.61 26.36
C LYS A 53 11.00 -1.76 26.22
N GLU A 54 12.05 -2.06 26.98
CA GLU A 54 13.36 -1.39 26.86
C GLU A 54 13.98 -1.61 25.47
N SER A 55 13.86 -2.82 24.89
CA SER A 55 14.33 -3.09 23.53
C SER A 55 13.53 -2.34 22.47
N THR A 56 12.23 -2.14 22.69
CA THR A 56 11.34 -1.42 21.77
C THR A 56 11.61 0.09 21.85
N ASP A 57 11.78 0.63 23.06
CA ASP A 57 12.10 2.04 23.28
C ASP A 57 13.48 2.39 22.68
N MET A 58 14.47 1.49 22.82
CA MET A 58 15.79 1.66 22.22
C MET A 58 15.74 1.59 20.68
N PHE A 59 14.84 0.79 20.09
CA PHE A 59 14.62 0.75 18.65
C PHE A 59 14.00 2.06 18.12
N ILE A 60 12.97 2.57 18.80
CA ILE A 60 12.32 3.85 18.47
C ILE A 60 13.33 5.00 18.59
N GLN A 61 14.16 5.01 19.64
CA GLN A 61 15.17 6.04 19.84
C GLN A 61 16.29 6.00 18.78
N ASN A 62 16.63 4.82 18.26
CA ASN A 62 17.60 4.69 17.17
C ASN A 62 17.00 5.07 15.80
N LEU A 63 15.71 4.81 15.57
CA LEU A 63 15.00 5.31 14.38
C LEU A 63 14.98 6.84 14.35
N ASP A 64 14.70 7.48 15.49
CA ASP A 64 14.68 8.94 15.59
C ASP A 64 16.09 9.55 15.40
N LYS A 65 17.16 8.86 15.82
CA LYS A 65 18.54 9.26 15.52
C LYS A 65 18.85 9.19 14.02
N ILE A 66 18.41 8.15 13.33
CA ILE A 66 18.65 7.98 11.88
C ILE A 66 17.83 8.99 11.06
N SER A 67 16.64 9.35 11.52
CA SER A 67 15.84 10.43 10.94
C SER A 67 16.50 11.81 11.09
N LYS A 68 17.42 11.98 12.04
CA LYS A 68 18.11 13.24 12.35
C LYS A 68 19.55 13.29 11.84
N VAL A 69 20.07 12.22 11.23
CA VAL A 69 21.36 12.25 10.53
C VAL A 69 21.13 12.92 9.17
N ASP A 70 21.12 14.25 9.18
CA ASP A 70 21.55 15.02 8.01
C ASP A 70 23.06 14.81 7.89
N ILE A 71 23.46 14.13 6.81
CA ILE A 71 24.85 13.97 6.44
C ILE A 71 25.33 15.35 5.99
N LYS A 72 25.93 16.10 6.92
CA LYS A 72 26.80 17.22 6.55
C LYS A 72 28.00 16.63 5.83
N ASP A 73 28.03 16.81 4.51
CA ASP A 73 29.19 16.52 3.67
C ASP A 73 30.35 17.45 4.08
N GLU A 74 31.28 16.91 4.88
CA GLU A 74 32.62 17.45 5.02
C GLU A 74 33.57 16.66 4.10
N LYS A 75 33.84 17.21 2.91
CA LYS A 75 35.16 17.21 2.28
C LYS A 75 35.23 18.26 1.18
N SER A 76 35.63 19.44 1.63
CA SER A 76 36.51 20.41 0.97
C SER A 76 37.10 20.02 -0.39
N LEU A 77 36.66 20.72 -1.43
CA LEU A 77 37.48 21.11 -2.57
C LEU A 77 37.31 22.62 -2.79
N HIS A 78 38.42 23.33 -2.72
CA HIS A 78 38.55 24.78 -2.81
C HIS A 78 38.21 25.23 -4.24
N PHE A 79 37.18 26.05 -4.42
CA PHE A 79 37.03 26.92 -5.59
C PHE A 79 36.50 28.28 -5.16
N ILE A 80 37.14 29.32 -5.69
CA ILE A 80 36.93 30.74 -5.42
C ILE A 80 35.68 31.20 -6.18
N GLU A 81 34.72 31.82 -5.46
CA GLU A 81 33.66 32.64 -6.05
C GLU A 81 34.23 33.94 -6.64
N PRO A 82 33.58 34.48 -7.68
CA PRO A 82 33.03 35.82 -7.50
C PRO A 82 31.55 35.89 -7.91
N GLY A 83 30.81 36.69 -7.15
CA GLY A 83 29.36 36.85 -7.26
C GLY A 83 28.85 37.58 -8.51
N THR A 84 27.63 37.20 -8.89
CA THR A 84 26.58 37.93 -9.60
C THR A 84 26.24 39.29 -8.93
N PRO A 85 25.47 40.24 -9.55
CA PRO A 85 24.61 40.03 -10.74
C PRO A 85 24.47 41.16 -11.80
N LEU A 86 24.13 40.69 -13.02
CA LEU A 86 23.19 41.27 -14.01
C LEU A 86 23.56 42.58 -14.75
N GLU A 87 23.83 42.44 -16.06
CA GLU A 87 23.04 43.03 -17.16
C GLU A 87 23.39 42.35 -18.51
N PRO A 88 22.49 42.35 -19.52
CA PRO A 88 22.60 41.52 -20.73
C PRO A 88 23.32 42.24 -21.88
N PRO A 89 23.99 41.55 -22.83
CA PRO A 89 24.45 42.18 -24.05
C PRO A 89 23.60 41.82 -25.27
N GLU A 90 23.27 42.88 -25.99
CA GLU A 90 22.74 42.89 -27.35
C GLU A 90 23.81 42.51 -28.39
N SER A 91 23.31 42.14 -29.56
CA SER A 91 23.99 41.96 -30.85
C SER A 91 24.92 43.10 -31.26
N PRO A 92 25.83 42.86 -32.23
CA PRO A 92 26.19 43.94 -33.14
C PRO A 92 26.21 43.53 -34.61
N VAL A 93 25.54 44.37 -35.42
CA VAL A 93 25.76 44.55 -36.86
C VAL A 93 26.05 46.03 -37.06
N GLY A 94 27.09 46.37 -37.82
CA GLY A 94 27.15 47.62 -38.60
C GLY A 94 28.15 48.71 -38.20
N THR A 95 29.29 48.70 -38.91
CA THR A 95 29.84 49.81 -39.73
C THR A 95 30.33 51.14 -39.11
N LEU A 96 31.54 51.52 -39.57
CA LEU A 96 32.12 52.86 -39.83
C LEU A 96 32.88 53.63 -38.72
N SER A 97 34.18 53.82 -39.03
CA SER A 97 34.89 55.11 -39.07
C SER A 97 35.81 55.53 -37.90
N SER A 98 37.11 55.46 -38.22
CA SER A 98 38.14 56.52 -38.07
C SER A 98 38.98 56.65 -36.78
N LYS A 99 40.28 56.92 -37.05
CA LYS A 99 41.33 57.61 -36.28
C LYS A 99 42.24 56.76 -35.36
N THR A 100 43.45 56.42 -35.85
CA THR A 100 44.78 57.07 -35.63
C THR A 100 45.27 56.91 -34.20
N GLU A 101 46.49 56.52 -33.84
CA GLU A 101 47.83 56.27 -34.41
C GLU A 101 48.47 55.25 -33.43
N ASP A 102 49.32 54.30 -33.80
CA ASP A 102 50.77 54.46 -33.85
C ASP A 102 51.35 53.04 -33.98
N SER A 103 52.17 52.78 -35.00
CA SER A 103 53.37 51.91 -34.96
C SER A 103 53.80 51.52 -36.37
N LYS A 104 54.80 52.26 -36.87
CA LYS A 104 55.95 51.79 -37.65
C LYS A 104 55.66 50.71 -38.70
N SER A 105 55.25 51.15 -39.88
CA SER A 105 55.68 50.52 -41.13
C SER A 105 56.91 51.25 -41.64
N GLU A 106 57.96 50.50 -41.96
CA GLU A 106 59.09 50.98 -42.73
C GLU A 106 58.56 51.48 -44.08
N ASP A 107 58.64 52.79 -44.27
CA ASP A 107 58.55 53.41 -45.59
C ASP A 107 59.70 52.84 -46.42
N ILE A 108 59.37 51.91 -47.34
CA ILE A 108 60.21 51.75 -48.52
C ILE A 108 59.89 52.98 -49.37
N GLU A 109 60.69 54.01 -49.10
CA GLU A 109 60.92 55.18 -49.95
C GLU A 109 61.32 54.66 -51.34
N VAL A 110 60.32 54.38 -52.17
CA VAL A 110 60.53 54.33 -53.62
C VAL A 110 60.85 55.76 -53.98
N GLN A 111 62.14 56.05 -54.04
CA GLN A 111 62.67 57.25 -54.66
C GLN A 111 62.19 57.22 -56.11
N SER A 112 61.02 57.79 -56.35
CA SER A 112 60.70 58.38 -57.64
C SER A 112 61.84 59.35 -57.87
N ALA A 113 62.77 58.96 -58.73
CA ALA A 113 63.73 59.86 -59.31
C ALA A 113 62.91 60.84 -60.17
N GLU A 114 62.24 61.79 -59.52
CA GLU A 114 61.93 63.06 -60.10
C GLU A 114 63.29 63.65 -60.48
N MET A 115 63.67 63.40 -61.73
CA MET A 115 64.64 64.24 -62.38
C MET A 115 63.93 65.60 -62.50
N GLU A 116 64.04 66.43 -61.46
CA GLU A 116 63.72 67.85 -61.52
C GLU A 116 64.61 68.45 -62.59
N ILE A 117 64.12 68.42 -63.83
CA ILE A 117 64.68 69.22 -64.91
C ILE A 117 64.25 70.64 -64.59
N SER A 118 65.18 71.40 -64.00
CA SER A 118 65.15 72.86 -63.88
C SER A 118 64.47 73.47 -65.11
N PRO A 119 63.58 74.48 -64.98
CA PRO A 119 62.94 75.12 -66.12
C PRO A 119 64.03 75.55 -67.10
N VAL A 120 64.05 74.96 -68.28
CA VAL A 120 65.12 75.25 -69.23
C VAL A 120 64.88 76.65 -69.78
N ASP A 121 65.81 77.54 -69.45
CA ASP A 121 65.93 78.85 -70.08
C ASP A 121 65.93 78.66 -71.60
N SER A 122 65.10 79.43 -72.31
CA SER A 122 64.96 79.34 -73.76
C SER A 122 66.33 79.35 -74.45
N PHE A 123 66.55 78.41 -75.37
CA PHE A 123 67.82 78.31 -76.09
C PHE A 123 68.20 79.64 -76.74
N THR A 124 69.48 80.00 -76.69
CA THR A 124 69.94 81.15 -77.47
C THR A 124 69.73 80.88 -78.96
N PRO A 125 69.53 81.90 -79.81
CA PRO A 125 69.26 81.69 -81.24
C PRO A 125 70.34 80.87 -81.97
N LEU A 126 71.59 80.94 -81.50
CA LEU A 126 72.70 80.16 -82.05
C LEU A 126 72.64 78.68 -81.62
N GLU A 127 72.29 78.42 -80.36
CA GLU A 127 72.09 77.06 -79.83
C GLU A 127 70.86 76.41 -80.48
N ALA A 128 69.75 77.14 -80.62
CA ALA A 128 68.56 76.66 -81.30
C ALA A 128 68.84 76.29 -82.77
N ALA A 129 69.68 77.07 -83.47
CA ALA A 129 70.11 76.76 -84.83
C ALA A 129 71.02 75.52 -84.89
N ALA A 130 72.00 75.41 -83.99
CA ALA A 130 72.88 74.25 -83.92
C ALA A 130 72.12 72.95 -83.59
N ILE A 131 71.22 72.98 -82.61
CA ILE A 131 70.37 71.85 -82.24
C ILE A 131 69.40 71.52 -83.39
N SER A 132 68.84 72.52 -84.07
CA SER A 132 67.99 72.29 -85.24
C SER A 132 68.74 71.56 -86.36
N CYS A 133 69.99 71.92 -86.64
CA CYS A 133 70.80 71.20 -87.64
C CYS A 133 71.01 69.74 -87.25
N VAL A 134 71.33 69.47 -85.98
CA VAL A 134 71.49 68.10 -85.48
C VAL A 134 70.18 67.31 -85.57
N LEU A 135 69.05 67.92 -85.23
CA LEU A 135 67.74 67.29 -85.35
C LEU A 135 67.35 67.01 -86.81
N GLU A 136 67.71 67.90 -87.75
CA GLU A 136 67.54 67.64 -89.18
C GLU A 136 68.39 66.47 -89.65
N GLU A 137 69.67 66.41 -89.25
CA GLU A 137 70.52 65.26 -89.55
C GLU A 137 69.96 63.96 -88.96
N CYS A 138 69.40 64.00 -87.74
CA CYS A 138 68.73 62.84 -87.13
C CYS A 138 67.47 62.44 -87.91
N LEU A 139 66.66 63.39 -88.36
CA LEU A 139 65.47 63.11 -89.18
C LEU A 139 65.85 62.54 -90.55
N ASP A 140 66.94 63.02 -91.16
CA ASP A 140 67.47 62.51 -92.42
C ASP A 140 68.02 61.09 -92.24
N GLN A 141 68.73 60.82 -91.15
CA GLN A 141 69.20 59.47 -90.80
C GLN A 141 68.03 58.52 -90.53
N LEU A 142 67.00 58.97 -89.82
CA LEU A 142 65.77 58.20 -89.65
C LEU A 142 65.09 57.99 -91.00
N ALA A 143 65.05 58.98 -91.91
CA ALA A 143 64.54 58.79 -93.27
C ALA A 143 65.28 57.67 -94.01
N ILE A 144 66.62 57.63 -93.94
CA ILE A 144 67.46 56.58 -94.53
C ILE A 144 67.12 55.20 -93.94
N ILE A 145 67.01 55.08 -92.61
CA ILE A 145 66.59 53.83 -91.95
C ILE A 145 65.20 53.38 -92.46
N GLY A 146 64.32 54.34 -92.70
CA GLY A 146 63.00 54.12 -93.29
C GLY A 146 63.06 53.47 -94.68
N PHE A 147 64.01 53.89 -95.51
CA PHE A 147 64.24 53.31 -96.83
C PHE A 147 64.94 51.95 -96.79
N MET A 148 65.77 51.69 -95.78
CA MET A 148 66.53 50.44 -95.64
C MET A 148 65.69 49.26 -95.13
N ILE A 149 64.62 49.51 -94.36
CA ILE A 149 63.72 48.48 -93.85
C ILE A 149 62.36 48.64 -94.55
N PRO A 150 62.12 48.07 -95.74
CA PRO A 150 60.86 48.25 -96.45
C PRO A 150 59.74 47.43 -95.77
N ALA A 151 59.07 48.04 -94.80
CA ALA A 151 57.85 47.52 -94.19
C ALA A 151 56.78 48.62 -94.22
N ASN A 152 55.57 48.27 -94.65
CA ASN A 152 54.45 49.22 -94.70
C ASN A 152 53.78 49.25 -93.32
N VAL A 153 53.66 50.43 -92.73
CA VAL A 153 52.95 50.59 -91.47
C VAL A 153 51.46 50.64 -91.78
N ASP A 154 50.73 49.64 -91.33
CA ASP A 154 49.28 49.61 -91.48
C ASP A 154 48.62 50.66 -90.57
N PRO A 155 47.88 51.64 -91.14
CA PRO A 155 47.25 52.72 -90.38
C PRO A 155 46.12 52.25 -89.43
N ARG A 156 45.73 50.97 -89.48
CA ARG A 156 44.77 50.37 -88.54
C ARG A 156 45.33 50.12 -87.14
N TRP A 157 46.65 50.25 -86.98
CA TRP A 157 47.33 50.18 -85.69
C TRP A 157 47.24 51.52 -84.96
N ASP A 158 46.19 51.67 -84.16
CA ASP A 158 46.06 52.78 -83.22
C ASP A 158 46.64 52.38 -81.86
N GLU A 159 47.76 52.99 -81.46
CA GLU A 159 48.41 52.73 -80.16
C GLU A 159 47.80 53.52 -79.01
N THR A 160 46.83 54.40 -79.29
CA THR A 160 46.23 55.31 -78.30
C THR A 160 45.33 54.59 -77.30
N PHE A 161 44.75 53.44 -77.67
CA PHE A 161 43.92 52.62 -76.79
C PHE A 161 44.28 51.14 -76.89
N LYS A 162 44.91 50.61 -75.85
CA LYS A 162 45.07 49.17 -75.63
C LYS A 162 44.21 48.76 -74.45
N THR A 163 43.44 47.71 -74.59
CA THR A 163 42.68 47.14 -73.45
C THR A 163 43.65 46.52 -72.44
N ILE A 164 43.18 46.35 -71.19
CA ILE A 164 43.99 45.79 -70.09
C ILE A 164 44.47 44.38 -70.45
N ASP A 165 43.60 43.57 -71.08
CA ASP A 165 43.95 42.24 -71.59
C ASP A 165 44.98 42.29 -72.74
N GLU A 166 44.91 43.26 -73.65
CA GLU A 166 45.91 43.42 -74.73
C GLU A 166 47.28 43.91 -74.22
N THR A 167 47.30 44.58 -73.06
CA THR A 167 48.51 45.17 -72.48
C THR A 167 49.22 44.20 -71.54
N TYR A 168 48.47 43.46 -70.72
CA TYR A 168 49.00 42.63 -69.64
C TYR A 168 48.52 41.17 -69.67
N GLY A 169 47.62 40.80 -70.58
CA GLY A 169 47.20 39.41 -70.75
C GLY A 169 48.35 38.55 -71.26
N VAL A 170 48.49 37.36 -70.69
CA VAL A 170 49.39 36.32 -71.22
C VAL A 170 48.73 35.76 -72.48
N PRO A 171 49.31 35.93 -73.68
CA PRO A 171 48.71 35.38 -74.89
C PRO A 171 48.97 33.88 -74.93
N ASP A 172 47.91 33.07 -74.91
CA ASP A 172 48.02 31.63 -75.21
C ASP A 172 48.43 31.39 -76.69
N GLU A 173 48.33 32.42 -77.55
CA GLU A 173 48.70 32.43 -78.98
C GLU A 173 49.43 33.73 -79.38
N PRO A 174 50.32 33.74 -80.41
CA PRO A 174 51.12 34.91 -80.78
C PRO A 174 50.24 36.15 -81.07
N ARG A 175 50.59 37.28 -80.42
CA ARG A 175 49.89 38.59 -80.43
C ARG A 175 49.10 38.89 -81.72
N MET A 176 47.81 38.54 -81.73
CA MET A 176 46.85 38.92 -82.77
C MET A 176 46.02 40.09 -82.27
N ILE A 177 45.99 41.23 -82.97
CA ILE A 177 44.92 42.22 -82.76
C ILE A 177 43.67 41.67 -83.44
N PHE A 178 42.71 41.24 -82.63
CA PHE A 178 41.37 40.92 -83.12
C PHE A 178 40.50 42.17 -83.06
N ARG A 179 40.26 42.79 -84.23
CA ARG A 179 39.13 43.69 -84.45
C ARG A 179 38.08 42.98 -85.29
N GLU A 180 37.43 42.00 -84.65
CA GLU A 180 36.37 41.17 -85.24
C GLU A 180 35.14 42.01 -85.62
N ASP A 181 34.98 43.17 -85.00
CA ASP A 181 33.98 44.21 -85.25
C ASP A 181 34.07 44.83 -86.65
N MET A 182 35.21 44.74 -87.33
CA MET A 182 35.43 45.30 -88.67
C MET A 182 35.55 44.24 -89.78
N GLY A 183 35.42 42.94 -89.45
CA GLY A 183 35.39 41.83 -90.44
C GLY A 183 36.69 41.61 -91.22
N LEU A 184 37.84 42.02 -90.68
CA LEU A 184 39.15 41.94 -91.34
C LEU A 184 40.01 40.80 -90.77
N LEU A 185 40.92 40.25 -91.60
CA LEU A 185 41.87 39.20 -91.20
C LEU A 185 42.84 39.70 -90.11
N PRO A 186 43.23 38.84 -89.14
CA PRO A 186 44.19 39.19 -88.11
C PRO A 186 45.54 39.61 -88.70
N VAL A 187 46.07 40.75 -88.24
CA VAL A 187 47.39 41.24 -88.64
C VAL A 187 48.41 40.85 -87.57
N VAL A 188 49.42 40.06 -87.95
CA VAL A 188 50.57 39.74 -87.09
C VAL A 188 51.67 40.74 -87.41
N PRO A 189 52.05 41.65 -86.49
CA PRO A 189 53.18 42.55 -86.73
C PRO A 189 54.45 41.77 -87.00
N THR A 190 55.06 42.03 -88.15
CA THR A 190 56.46 41.61 -88.34
C THR A 190 57.36 42.53 -87.49
N GLU A 191 58.48 42.03 -86.97
CA GLU A 191 59.45 42.86 -86.22
C GLU A 191 59.85 44.13 -86.98
N ALA A 192 59.92 44.05 -88.31
CA ALA A 192 60.15 45.16 -89.22
C ALA A 192 59.03 46.22 -89.23
N GLU A 193 57.77 45.81 -89.08
CA GLU A 193 56.62 46.74 -89.01
C GLU A 193 56.55 47.44 -87.66
N LYS A 194 56.89 46.74 -86.56
CA LYS A 194 57.06 47.37 -85.23
C LYS A 194 58.19 48.41 -85.28
N MET A 195 59.34 48.07 -85.84
CA MET A 195 60.48 48.98 -85.95
C MET A 195 60.14 50.21 -86.81
N GLN A 196 59.34 50.06 -87.87
CA GLN A 196 58.86 51.21 -88.63
C GLN A 196 57.83 52.07 -87.88
N ARG A 197 56.99 51.48 -87.02
CA ARG A 197 56.09 52.22 -86.14
C ARG A 197 56.85 53.04 -85.11
N ASP A 198 57.77 52.42 -84.39
CA ASP A 198 58.61 53.08 -83.38
C ASP A 198 59.40 54.22 -84.04
N ARG A 199 59.93 53.99 -85.25
CA ARG A 199 60.59 55.03 -86.05
C ARG A 199 59.65 56.17 -86.42
N ASN A 200 58.44 55.89 -86.91
CA ASN A 200 57.47 56.92 -87.28
C ASN A 200 57.07 57.75 -86.06
N TYR A 201 56.85 57.11 -84.92
CA TYR A 201 56.58 57.78 -83.64
C TYR A 201 57.71 58.74 -83.26
N VAL A 202 58.96 58.26 -83.25
CA VAL A 202 60.15 59.10 -82.96
C VAL A 202 60.28 60.23 -83.98
N CYS A 203 60.02 59.98 -85.27
CA CYS A 203 60.04 61.02 -86.30
C CYS A 203 59.00 62.11 -86.03
N GLU A 204 57.78 61.75 -85.65
CA GLU A 204 56.73 62.73 -85.35
C GLU A 204 57.05 63.54 -84.09
N VAL A 205 57.58 62.91 -83.05
CA VAL A 205 58.07 63.60 -81.85
C VAL A 205 59.21 64.56 -82.21
N LEU A 206 60.24 64.10 -82.94
CA LEU A 206 61.38 64.93 -83.32
C LEU A 206 61.00 66.07 -84.27
N LYS A 207 60.02 65.89 -85.18
CA LYS A 207 59.49 66.97 -86.02
C LYS A 207 58.79 68.05 -85.19
N LYS A 208 57.99 67.65 -84.18
CA LYS A 208 57.35 68.60 -83.24
C LYS A 208 58.41 69.39 -82.48
N VAL A 209 59.41 68.70 -81.93
CA VAL A 209 60.51 69.32 -81.17
C VAL A 209 61.35 70.26 -82.05
N LEU A 210 61.67 69.85 -83.27
CA LEU A 210 62.37 70.69 -84.23
C LEU A 210 61.54 71.93 -84.59
N HIS A 211 60.22 71.80 -84.75
CA HIS A 211 59.34 72.93 -84.97
C HIS A 211 59.33 73.88 -83.77
N GLU A 212 59.25 73.36 -82.54
CA GLU A 212 59.26 74.14 -81.30
C GLU A 212 60.58 74.85 -81.04
N ILE A 213 61.71 74.20 -81.29
CA ILE A 213 63.04 74.81 -81.14
C ILE A 213 63.23 75.95 -82.16
N ARG A 214 62.71 75.78 -83.39
CA ARG A 214 62.76 76.83 -84.43
C ARG A 214 61.88 78.04 -84.15
N THR A 215 60.72 77.81 -83.53
CA THR A 215 59.68 78.84 -83.35
C THR A 215 59.76 79.52 -81.98
N HIS A 216 59.99 78.74 -80.92
CA HIS A 216 59.91 79.18 -79.54
C HIS A 216 61.23 78.97 -78.76
N GLY A 217 62.20 78.24 -79.32
CA GLY A 217 63.49 77.96 -78.65
C GLY A 217 63.34 77.07 -77.40
N ARG A 218 62.27 76.27 -77.32
CA ARG A 218 61.95 75.36 -76.22
C ARG A 218 61.67 73.95 -76.75
N PHE A 219 61.63 72.96 -75.87
CA PHE A 219 61.38 71.56 -76.19
C PHE A 219 60.30 70.93 -75.30
N ASP A 220 59.32 71.73 -74.86
CA ASP A 220 58.30 71.31 -73.91
C ASP A 220 57.54 70.06 -74.39
N SER A 221 57.32 69.88 -75.70
CA SER A 221 56.70 68.64 -76.23
C SER A 221 57.53 67.39 -75.97
N LEU A 222 58.87 67.47 -76.00
CA LEU A 222 59.72 66.32 -75.68
C LEU A 222 59.64 66.01 -74.19
N GLN A 223 59.64 67.06 -73.36
CA GLN A 223 59.52 66.92 -71.92
C GLN A 223 58.20 66.25 -71.54
N GLU A 224 57.09 66.73 -72.10
CA GLU A 224 55.75 66.15 -71.87
C GLU A 224 55.68 64.68 -72.31
N GLU A 225 56.28 64.33 -73.46
CA GLU A 225 56.30 62.95 -73.93
C GLU A 225 57.17 62.03 -73.05
N VAL A 226 58.33 62.51 -72.61
CA VAL A 226 59.19 61.77 -71.66
C VAL A 226 58.49 61.60 -70.31
N ASP A 227 57.82 62.63 -69.81
CA ASP A 227 57.05 62.57 -68.57
C ASP A 227 55.86 61.60 -68.70
N ASN A 228 55.22 61.53 -69.86
CA ASN A 228 54.15 60.56 -70.14
C ASN A 228 54.68 59.12 -70.16
N ILE A 229 55.87 58.89 -70.74
CA ILE A 229 56.53 57.57 -70.70
C ILE A 229 56.89 57.20 -69.26
N ALA A 230 57.48 58.12 -68.50
CA ALA A 230 57.86 57.89 -67.11
C ALA A 230 56.64 57.55 -66.22
N LYS A 231 55.54 58.29 -66.37
CA LYS A 231 54.26 58.00 -65.68
C LYS A 231 53.71 56.63 -66.02
N LYS A 232 53.86 56.18 -67.26
CA LYS A 232 53.42 54.85 -67.68
C LYS A 232 54.25 53.75 -67.01
N GLU A 233 55.58 53.88 -67.02
CA GLU A 233 56.49 52.94 -66.35
C GLU A 233 56.26 52.90 -64.84
N GLU A 234 55.98 54.04 -64.21
CA GLU A 234 55.59 54.11 -62.80
C GLU A 234 54.24 53.41 -62.54
N GLY A 235 53.25 53.63 -63.41
CA GLY A 235 51.97 52.92 -63.36
C GLY A 235 52.13 51.39 -63.48
N GLU A 236 53.02 50.93 -64.36
CA GLU A 236 53.36 49.51 -64.53
C GLU A 236 54.03 48.93 -63.27
N ARG A 237 55.02 49.63 -62.68
CA ARG A 237 55.66 49.21 -61.42
C ARG A 237 54.67 49.15 -60.26
N ASN A 238 53.82 50.16 -60.10
CA ASN A 238 52.78 50.17 -59.07
C ASN A 238 51.79 49.01 -59.23
N LEU A 239 51.47 48.66 -60.48
CA LEU A 239 50.60 47.52 -60.77
C LEU A 239 51.30 46.19 -60.44
N GLU A 240 52.58 46.04 -60.76
CA GLU A 240 53.39 44.85 -60.43
C GLU A 240 53.49 44.65 -58.91
N GLU A 241 53.84 45.69 -58.16
CA GLU A 241 53.89 45.64 -56.69
C GLU A 241 52.52 45.28 -56.09
N SER A 242 51.45 45.86 -56.63
CA SER A 242 50.09 45.55 -56.20
C SER A 242 49.73 44.10 -56.50
N ALA A 243 50.04 43.60 -57.69
CA ALA A 243 49.83 42.21 -58.07
C ALA A 243 50.61 41.24 -57.17
N GLN A 244 51.87 41.56 -56.84
CA GLN A 244 52.67 40.77 -55.91
C GLN A 244 52.07 40.76 -54.50
N LYS A 245 51.55 41.90 -54.02
CA LYS A 245 50.82 41.99 -52.75
C LYS A 245 49.57 41.10 -52.78
N TRP A 246 48.78 41.17 -53.86
CA TRP A 246 47.59 40.32 -54.02
C TRP A 246 47.92 38.83 -54.09
N LEU A 247 48.98 38.45 -54.80
CA LEU A 247 49.46 37.08 -54.86
C LEU A 247 49.91 36.57 -53.49
N SER A 248 50.70 37.37 -52.76
CA SER A 248 51.16 37.02 -51.41
C SER A 248 49.97 36.85 -50.45
N GLN A 249 48.98 37.73 -50.53
CA GLN A 249 47.74 37.61 -49.75
C GLN A 249 46.93 36.37 -50.13
N ALA A 250 46.80 36.07 -51.42
CA ALA A 250 46.11 34.89 -51.89
C ALA A 250 46.80 33.59 -51.43
N GLU A 251 48.13 33.57 -51.40
CA GLU A 251 48.91 32.44 -50.89
C GLU A 251 48.73 32.27 -49.38
N GLN A 252 48.79 33.35 -48.60
CA GLN A 252 48.50 33.32 -47.16
C GLN A 252 47.08 32.80 -46.86
N LEU A 253 46.08 33.26 -47.60
CA LEU A 253 44.70 32.78 -47.45
C LEU A 253 44.56 31.30 -47.83
N ARG A 254 45.28 30.84 -48.86
CA ARG A 254 45.32 29.41 -49.22
C ARG A 254 45.97 28.58 -48.11
N GLU A 255 47.06 29.04 -47.53
CA GLU A 255 47.72 28.37 -46.42
C GLU A 255 46.81 28.28 -45.19
N GLN A 256 46.13 29.37 -44.83
CA GLN A 256 45.14 29.39 -43.76
C GLN A 256 43.97 28.43 -44.01
N LEU A 257 43.45 28.39 -45.23
CA LEU A 257 42.40 27.44 -45.59
C LEU A 257 42.87 25.98 -45.47
N GLU A 258 44.10 25.67 -45.88
CA GLU A 258 44.66 24.32 -45.74
C GLU A 258 44.95 23.96 -44.28
N SER A 259 45.41 24.90 -43.44
CA SER A 259 45.56 24.66 -42.00
C SER A 259 44.21 24.42 -41.32
N ASP A 260 43.20 25.20 -41.66
CA ASP A 260 41.85 25.07 -41.11
C ASP A 260 41.19 23.76 -41.54
N LYS A 261 41.35 23.35 -42.80
CA LYS A 261 40.90 22.04 -43.28
C LYS A 261 41.51 20.91 -42.47
N LYS A 262 42.83 20.92 -42.25
CA LYS A 262 43.53 19.91 -41.45
C LYS A 262 43.04 19.90 -40.00
N ALA A 263 42.91 21.08 -39.37
CA ALA A 263 42.40 21.20 -38.01
C ALA A 263 40.98 20.64 -37.87
N ASN A 264 40.09 20.97 -38.82
CA ASN A 264 38.72 20.47 -38.87
C ASN A 264 38.67 18.95 -39.09
N GLU A 265 39.53 18.40 -39.95
CA GLU A 265 39.62 16.95 -40.15
C GLU A 265 40.08 16.22 -38.89
N GLU A 266 41.04 16.77 -38.15
CA GLU A 266 41.48 16.23 -36.87
C GLU A 266 40.38 16.31 -35.80
N GLU A 267 39.68 17.42 -35.69
CA GLU A 267 38.54 17.55 -34.77
C GLU A 267 37.43 16.56 -35.10
N ARG A 268 37.12 16.39 -36.39
CA ARG A 268 36.17 15.38 -36.85
C ARG A 268 36.63 13.96 -36.47
N LYS A 269 37.93 13.64 -36.58
CA LYS A 269 38.46 12.34 -36.13
C LYS A 269 38.31 12.18 -34.61
N ARG A 270 38.71 13.19 -33.82
CA ARG A 270 38.59 13.18 -32.35
C ARG A 270 37.14 12.98 -31.89
N THR A 271 36.19 13.67 -32.51
CA THR A 271 34.77 13.56 -32.18
C THR A 271 34.20 12.19 -32.52
N ILE A 272 34.60 11.60 -33.65
CA ILE A 272 34.24 10.22 -34.01
C ILE A 272 34.82 9.21 -33.01
N GLU A 273 36.09 9.36 -32.63
CA GLU A 273 36.74 8.48 -31.64
C GLU A 273 36.06 8.56 -30.27
N LEU A 274 35.73 9.77 -29.80
CA LEU A 274 34.99 9.97 -28.54
C LEU A 274 33.59 9.36 -28.60
N ALA A 275 32.90 9.47 -29.74
CA ALA A 275 31.60 8.84 -29.94
C ALA A 275 31.72 7.31 -29.86
N GLN A 276 32.71 6.71 -30.53
CA GLN A 276 32.95 5.26 -30.48
C GLN A 276 33.32 4.78 -29.07
N GLU A 277 34.15 5.52 -28.34
CA GLU A 277 34.48 5.20 -26.94
C GLU A 277 33.25 5.30 -26.04
N SER A 278 32.41 6.32 -26.24
CA SER A 278 31.14 6.46 -25.54
C SER A 278 30.21 5.28 -25.83
N ASP A 279 30.05 4.89 -27.10
CA ASP A 279 29.22 3.76 -27.50
C ASP A 279 29.73 2.44 -26.89
N ALA A 280 31.03 2.17 -26.95
CA ALA A 280 31.63 0.99 -26.34
C ALA A 280 31.42 0.95 -24.81
N ARG A 281 31.49 2.11 -24.13
CA ARG A 281 31.19 2.22 -22.69
C ARG A 281 29.72 1.93 -22.41
N VAL A 282 28.80 2.43 -23.22
CA VAL A 282 27.36 2.18 -23.10
C VAL A 282 27.07 0.69 -23.31
N ASP A 283 27.60 0.06 -24.35
CA ASP A 283 27.42 -1.36 -24.63
C ASP A 283 27.93 -2.25 -23.49
N HIS A 284 29.11 -1.92 -22.95
CA HIS A 284 29.66 -2.63 -21.80
C HIS A 284 28.76 -2.48 -20.56
N ALA A 285 28.24 -1.27 -20.31
CA ALA A 285 27.30 -1.04 -19.22
C ALA A 285 25.98 -1.80 -19.40
N ILE A 286 25.43 -1.83 -20.62
CA ILE A 286 24.24 -2.61 -20.98
C ILE A 286 24.49 -4.09 -20.70
N PHE A 287 25.60 -4.65 -21.16
CA PHE A 287 25.96 -6.05 -20.94
C PHE A 287 26.09 -6.42 -19.46
N LEU A 288 26.79 -5.59 -18.68
CA LEU A 288 26.92 -5.81 -17.24
C LEU A 288 25.56 -5.71 -16.53
N ASN A 289 24.75 -4.72 -16.89
CA ASN A 289 23.44 -4.53 -16.29
C ASN A 289 22.46 -5.63 -16.69
N SER A 290 22.47 -6.11 -17.94
CA SER A 290 21.65 -7.25 -18.35
C SER A 290 22.03 -8.52 -17.60
N GLY A 291 23.33 -8.74 -17.34
CA GLY A 291 23.81 -9.84 -16.50
C GLY A 291 23.31 -9.73 -15.05
N LYS A 292 23.42 -8.55 -14.43
CA LYS A 292 22.93 -8.27 -13.07
C LYS A 292 21.42 -8.42 -12.97
N LEU A 293 20.68 -7.90 -13.95
CA LEU A 293 19.22 -8.00 -14.04
C LEU A 293 18.78 -9.47 -14.13
N GLY A 294 19.40 -10.25 -15.03
CA GLY A 294 19.09 -11.67 -15.15
C GLY A 294 19.39 -12.48 -13.88
N TYR A 295 20.40 -12.08 -13.10
CA TYR A 295 20.63 -12.68 -11.77
C TYR A 295 19.52 -12.30 -10.79
N ALA A 296 19.14 -11.02 -10.72
CA ALA A 296 18.09 -10.53 -9.83
C ALA A 296 16.72 -11.18 -10.15
N GLU A 297 16.37 -11.32 -11.43
CA GLU A 297 15.16 -11.99 -11.89
C GLU A 297 15.13 -13.46 -11.47
N ARG A 298 16.21 -14.21 -11.72
CA ARG A 298 16.30 -15.62 -11.30
C ARG A 298 16.23 -15.76 -9.78
N TRP A 299 16.86 -14.85 -9.05
CA TRP A 299 16.83 -14.83 -7.59
C TRP A 299 15.42 -14.54 -7.05
N ALA A 300 14.71 -13.57 -7.65
CA ALA A 300 13.33 -13.26 -7.30
C ALA A 300 12.40 -14.43 -7.63
N LYS A 301 12.55 -15.04 -8.80
CA LYS A 301 11.78 -16.22 -9.23
C LYS A 301 11.99 -17.40 -8.28
N ALA A 302 13.24 -17.73 -7.93
CA ALA A 302 13.54 -18.80 -6.99
C ALA A 302 12.92 -18.56 -5.60
N ARG A 303 12.90 -17.30 -5.13
CA ARG A 303 12.22 -16.92 -3.88
C ARG A 303 10.71 -17.12 -3.95
N LEU A 304 10.09 -16.71 -5.06
CA LEU A 304 8.65 -16.90 -5.27
C LEU A 304 8.31 -18.39 -5.31
N GLU A 305 9.08 -19.20 -6.05
CA GLU A 305 8.92 -20.67 -6.10
C GLU A 305 9.08 -21.31 -4.71
N GLN A 306 10.07 -20.85 -3.92
CA GLN A 306 10.26 -21.33 -2.55
C GLN A 306 9.07 -20.99 -1.64
N GLN A 307 8.55 -19.76 -1.71
CA GLN A 307 7.39 -19.34 -0.91
C GLN A 307 6.13 -20.09 -1.32
N GLU A 308 5.91 -20.26 -2.63
CA GLU A 308 4.80 -21.04 -3.18
C GLU A 308 4.83 -22.47 -2.65
N LEU A 309 5.99 -23.14 -2.70
CA LEU A 309 6.14 -24.48 -2.16
C LEU A 309 5.83 -24.55 -0.65
N LYS A 310 6.28 -23.56 0.13
CA LYS A 310 6.00 -23.49 1.56
C LYS A 310 4.51 -23.35 1.84
N LEU A 311 3.83 -22.49 1.09
CA LEU A 311 2.38 -22.30 1.19
C LEU A 311 1.62 -23.57 0.80
N GLN A 312 2.05 -24.26 -0.26
CA GLN A 312 1.45 -25.53 -0.68
C GLN A 312 1.61 -26.63 0.38
N LEU A 313 2.78 -26.74 1.01
CA LEU A 313 3.02 -27.68 2.10
C LEU A 313 2.13 -27.35 3.33
N GLN A 314 2.05 -26.08 3.71
CA GLN A 314 1.17 -25.65 4.80
C GLN A 314 -0.31 -25.91 4.49
N LYS A 315 -0.74 -25.61 3.26
CA LYS A 315 -2.10 -25.91 2.80
C LYS A 315 -2.41 -27.40 2.89
N LYS A 316 -1.48 -28.26 2.47
CA LYS A 316 -1.64 -29.71 2.53
C LYS A 316 -1.70 -30.21 3.97
N ASP A 317 -0.85 -29.69 4.86
CA ASP A 317 -0.88 -30.01 6.29
C ASP A 317 -2.23 -29.64 6.93
N MET A 318 -2.74 -28.43 6.64
CA MET A 318 -4.05 -28.00 7.13
C MET A 318 -5.20 -28.84 6.57
N LEU A 319 -5.14 -29.23 5.29
CA LEU A 319 -6.13 -30.14 4.70
C LEU A 319 -6.10 -31.53 5.34
N ASN A 320 -4.92 -32.05 5.66
CA ASN A 320 -4.80 -33.32 6.36
C ASN A 320 -5.41 -33.24 7.77
N LYS A 321 -5.11 -32.19 8.54
CA LYS A 321 -5.72 -31.97 9.86
C LYS A 321 -7.23 -31.84 9.79
N LEU A 322 -7.75 -31.12 8.79
CA LEU A 322 -9.20 -30.99 8.58
C LEU A 322 -9.84 -32.34 8.24
N SER A 323 -9.15 -33.18 7.45
CA SER A 323 -9.58 -34.55 7.20
C SER A 323 -9.53 -35.41 8.47
N GLU A 324 -8.55 -35.25 9.34
CA GLU A 324 -8.46 -35.97 10.62
C GLU A 324 -9.61 -35.57 11.54
N TYR A 325 -9.81 -34.27 11.78
CA TYR A 325 -10.95 -33.77 12.57
C TYR A 325 -12.30 -34.18 12.00
N SER A 326 -12.45 -34.21 10.67
CA SER A 326 -13.67 -34.71 10.03
C SER A 326 -13.93 -36.18 10.35
N LYS A 327 -12.89 -37.02 10.35
CA LYS A 327 -13.02 -38.45 10.73
C LYS A 327 -13.36 -38.61 12.20
N GLU A 328 -12.68 -37.88 13.08
CA GLU A 328 -12.95 -37.89 14.53
C GLU A 328 -14.40 -37.44 14.82
N TYR A 329 -14.82 -36.34 14.22
CA TYR A 329 -16.19 -35.83 14.34
C TYR A 329 -17.24 -36.85 13.86
N ASN A 330 -16.99 -37.51 12.72
CA ASN A 330 -17.91 -38.55 12.23
C ASN A 330 -17.94 -39.76 13.18
N ALA A 331 -16.81 -40.16 13.76
CA ALA A 331 -16.76 -41.23 14.74
C ALA A 331 -17.52 -40.87 16.03
N GLU A 332 -17.34 -39.64 16.53
CA GLU A 332 -18.09 -39.12 17.68
C GLU A 332 -19.60 -39.05 17.40
N GLN A 333 -20.01 -38.64 16.19
CA GLN A 333 -21.42 -38.68 15.80
C GLN A 333 -21.99 -40.10 15.85
N ILE A 334 -21.26 -41.10 15.36
CA ILE A 334 -21.69 -42.50 15.40
C ILE A 334 -21.84 -42.97 16.85
N ILE A 335 -20.83 -42.73 17.70
CA ILE A 335 -20.86 -43.12 19.13
C ILE A 335 -22.00 -42.40 19.87
N SER A 336 -22.20 -41.10 19.62
CA SER A 336 -23.29 -40.34 20.21
C SER A 336 -24.66 -40.88 19.78
N ALA A 337 -24.81 -41.26 18.52
CA ALA A 337 -26.04 -41.86 18.02
C ALA A 337 -26.30 -43.21 18.70
N GLU A 338 -25.28 -44.06 18.82
CA GLU A 338 -25.37 -45.34 19.54
C GLU A 338 -25.72 -45.17 21.03
N MET A 339 -25.06 -44.23 21.72
CA MET A 339 -25.35 -43.90 23.11
C MET A 339 -26.80 -43.41 23.28
N SER A 340 -27.26 -42.53 22.40
CA SER A 340 -28.65 -42.05 22.43
C SER A 340 -29.65 -43.18 22.20
N ALA A 341 -29.36 -44.10 21.28
CA ALA A 341 -30.22 -45.26 21.02
C ALA A 341 -30.25 -46.24 22.20
N TYR A 342 -29.10 -46.46 22.87
CA TYR A 342 -29.03 -47.27 24.09
C TYR A 342 -29.85 -46.65 25.23
N LEU A 343 -29.67 -45.36 25.49
CA LEU A 343 -30.41 -44.65 26.55
C LEU A 343 -31.91 -44.64 26.27
N GLU A 344 -32.32 -44.42 25.02
CA GLU A 344 -33.72 -44.47 24.61
C GLU A 344 -34.32 -45.87 24.84
N ALA A 345 -33.56 -46.92 24.54
CA ALA A 345 -33.98 -48.30 24.77
C ALA A 345 -34.12 -48.63 26.27
N ASP A 346 -33.17 -48.21 27.12
CA ASP A 346 -33.25 -48.41 28.57
C ASP A 346 -34.42 -47.60 29.19
N ILE A 347 -34.60 -46.35 28.77
CA ILE A 347 -35.75 -45.52 29.18
C ILE A 347 -37.05 -46.26 28.86
N LYS A 348 -37.20 -46.76 27.63
CA LYS A 348 -38.39 -47.51 27.22
C LYS A 348 -38.59 -48.78 28.05
N GLU A 349 -37.53 -49.54 28.36
CA GLU A 349 -37.62 -50.70 29.24
C GLU A 349 -38.12 -50.32 30.64
N LYS A 350 -37.60 -49.22 31.21
CA LYS A 350 -38.05 -48.73 32.52
C LYS A 350 -39.48 -48.23 32.49
N GLU A 351 -39.90 -47.55 31.43
CA GLU A 351 -41.29 -47.13 31.23
C GLU A 351 -42.23 -48.36 31.17
N GLU A 352 -41.85 -49.41 30.43
CA GLU A 352 -42.61 -50.66 30.38
C GLU A 352 -42.69 -51.34 31.76
N GLN A 353 -41.60 -51.33 32.55
CA GLN A 353 -41.63 -51.84 33.92
C GLN A 353 -42.56 -51.02 34.82
N ILE A 354 -42.53 -49.69 34.73
CA ILE A 354 -43.43 -48.80 35.47
C ILE A 354 -44.89 -49.09 35.10
N ASP A 355 -45.20 -49.25 33.81
CA ASP A 355 -46.54 -49.59 33.35
C ASP A 355 -47.01 -50.95 33.89
N MET A 356 -46.14 -51.95 33.87
CA MET A 356 -46.43 -53.28 34.44
C MET A 356 -46.72 -53.22 35.95
N TRP A 357 -45.89 -52.52 36.72
CA TRP A 357 -46.10 -52.35 38.16
C TRP A 357 -47.34 -51.53 38.47
N THR A 358 -47.62 -50.50 37.67
CA THR A 358 -48.83 -49.68 37.78
C THR A 358 -50.09 -50.52 37.54
N LYS A 359 -50.09 -51.38 36.52
CA LYS A 359 -51.18 -52.34 36.27
C LYS A 359 -51.39 -53.28 37.44
N LYS A 360 -50.32 -53.93 37.91
CA LYS A 360 -50.39 -54.86 39.05
C LYS A 360 -50.91 -54.18 40.32
N TYR A 361 -50.44 -52.97 40.61
CA TYR A 361 -50.89 -52.21 41.77
C TYR A 361 -52.37 -51.83 41.65
N ASN A 362 -52.82 -51.42 40.47
CA ASN A 362 -54.23 -51.14 40.22
C ASN A 362 -55.10 -52.40 40.36
N GLU A 363 -54.64 -53.55 39.88
CA GLU A 363 -55.31 -54.84 40.08
C GLU A 363 -55.42 -55.20 41.57
N GLU A 364 -54.32 -55.09 42.34
CA GLU A 364 -54.33 -55.33 43.79
C GLU A 364 -55.26 -54.36 44.52
N ILE A 365 -55.32 -53.09 44.12
CA ILE A 365 -56.31 -52.13 44.66
C ILE A 365 -57.73 -52.62 44.39
N VAL A 366 -58.03 -53.05 43.16
CA VAL A 366 -59.36 -53.53 42.79
C VAL A 366 -59.73 -54.79 43.58
N GLU A 367 -58.80 -55.74 43.73
CA GLU A 367 -59.00 -56.96 44.54
C GLU A 367 -59.24 -56.62 46.01
N ARG A 368 -58.42 -55.76 46.61
CA ARG A 368 -58.59 -55.34 48.01
C ARG A 368 -59.87 -54.56 48.21
N GLN A 369 -60.26 -53.74 47.25
CA GLN A 369 -61.55 -53.04 47.28
C GLN A 369 -62.71 -54.04 47.22
N HIS A 370 -62.61 -55.09 46.39
CA HIS A 370 -63.57 -56.17 46.33
C HIS A 370 -63.66 -56.93 47.67
N GLU A 371 -62.53 -57.31 48.29
CA GLU A 371 -62.50 -57.94 49.61
C GLU A 371 -63.15 -57.06 50.69
N ILE A 372 -62.84 -55.76 50.70
CA ILE A 372 -63.48 -54.79 51.60
C ILE A 372 -65.00 -54.80 51.41
N ASP A 373 -65.47 -54.83 50.17
CA ASP A 373 -66.91 -54.80 49.86
C ASP A 373 -67.59 -56.14 50.22
N GLU A 374 -66.91 -57.28 50.07
CA GLU A 374 -67.38 -58.57 50.59
C GLU A 374 -67.48 -58.58 52.12
N PHE A 375 -66.47 -58.07 52.83
CA PHE A 375 -66.50 -57.94 54.29
C PHE A 375 -67.61 -56.98 54.75
N LYS A 376 -67.83 -55.86 54.05
CA LYS A 376 -68.97 -54.97 54.34
C LYS A 376 -70.30 -55.70 54.20
N ARG A 377 -70.49 -56.47 53.12
CA ARG A 377 -71.70 -57.28 52.90
C ARG A 377 -71.89 -58.32 54.03
N LEU A 378 -70.83 -59.01 54.44
CA LEU A 378 -70.89 -59.99 55.52
C LEU A 378 -71.20 -59.34 56.87
N ILE A 379 -70.64 -58.17 57.15
CA ILE A 379 -70.96 -57.36 58.34
C ILE A 379 -72.43 -56.93 58.31
N GLU A 380 -72.95 -56.51 57.16
CA GLU A 380 -74.37 -56.14 57.00
C GLU A 380 -75.30 -57.35 57.24
N GLU A 381 -74.95 -58.53 56.72
CA GLU A 381 -75.68 -59.77 56.96
C GLU A 381 -75.69 -60.15 58.44
N GLN A 382 -74.52 -60.14 59.10
CA GLN A 382 -74.43 -60.38 60.55
C GLN A 382 -75.19 -59.34 61.37
N LYS A 383 -75.17 -58.06 60.97
CA LYS A 383 -75.96 -57.00 61.63
C LYS A 383 -77.45 -57.30 61.53
N LEU A 384 -77.92 -57.73 60.35
CA LEU A 384 -79.32 -58.09 60.12
C LEU A 384 -79.72 -59.33 60.93
N GLU A 385 -78.84 -60.32 61.07
CA GLU A 385 -79.06 -61.48 61.95
C GLU A 385 -79.10 -61.08 63.43
N MET A 386 -78.17 -60.23 63.88
CA MET A 386 -78.16 -59.66 65.22
C MET A 386 -79.43 -58.84 65.50
N GLU A 387 -79.95 -58.11 64.52
CA GLU A 387 -81.20 -57.37 64.62
C GLU A 387 -82.42 -58.31 64.73
N LYS A 388 -82.47 -59.38 63.93
CA LYS A 388 -83.47 -60.45 64.09
C LYS A 388 -83.38 -61.09 65.48
N MET A 389 -82.18 -61.41 65.96
CA MET A 389 -81.97 -61.96 67.30
C MET A 389 -82.43 -60.98 68.39
N ARG A 390 -82.08 -59.69 68.30
CA ARG A 390 -82.59 -58.65 69.22
C ARG A 390 -84.10 -58.59 69.20
N ALA A 391 -84.74 -58.59 68.02
CA ALA A 391 -86.19 -58.62 67.93
C ALA A 391 -86.82 -59.86 68.59
N THR A 392 -86.16 -61.04 68.51
CA THR A 392 -86.61 -62.22 69.26
C THR A 392 -86.40 -62.09 70.77
N MET A 393 -85.29 -61.51 71.21
CA MET A 393 -85.04 -61.23 72.63
C MET A 393 -86.04 -60.22 73.17
N ASP A 394 -86.33 -59.13 72.45
CA ASP A 394 -87.31 -58.12 72.84
C ASP A 394 -88.71 -58.73 72.97
N LYS A 395 -89.10 -59.63 72.05
CA LYS A 395 -90.36 -60.39 72.18
C LYS A 395 -90.38 -61.26 73.44
N ARG A 396 -89.30 -61.98 73.72
CA ARG A 396 -89.18 -62.82 74.92
C ARG A 396 -89.14 -61.98 76.20
N GLN A 397 -88.46 -60.84 76.19
CA GLN A 397 -88.36 -59.93 77.32
C GLN A 397 -89.72 -59.31 77.62
N LYS A 398 -90.46 -58.84 76.61
CA LYS A 398 -91.84 -58.37 76.78
C LYS A 398 -92.73 -59.44 77.39
N PHE A 399 -92.61 -60.69 76.95
CA PHE A 399 -93.34 -61.82 77.55
C PHE A 399 -92.96 -62.06 79.02
N ILE A 400 -91.66 -62.01 79.35
CA ILE A 400 -91.19 -62.12 80.74
C ILE A 400 -91.71 -60.97 81.60
N ASP A 401 -91.63 -59.74 81.10
CA ASP A 401 -92.09 -58.54 81.80
C ASP A 401 -93.61 -58.58 82.01
N GLU A 402 -94.38 -59.06 81.04
CA GLU A 402 -95.81 -59.35 81.18
C GLU A 402 -96.07 -60.40 82.26
N CYS A 403 -95.33 -61.52 82.28
CA CYS A 403 -95.42 -62.52 83.36
C CYS A 403 -95.07 -61.95 84.74
N ILE A 404 -94.01 -61.13 84.85
CA ILE A 404 -93.61 -60.48 86.11
C ILE A 404 -94.66 -59.45 86.53
N ALA A 405 -95.22 -58.69 85.60
CA ALA A 405 -96.27 -57.71 85.89
C ALA A 405 -97.55 -58.39 86.38
N GLU A 406 -97.95 -59.51 85.78
CA GLU A 406 -99.05 -60.36 86.27
C GLU A 406 -98.74 -60.90 87.66
N GLU A 407 -97.52 -61.37 87.90
CA GLU A 407 -97.09 -61.84 89.22
C GLU A 407 -97.13 -60.72 90.28
N GLU A 408 -96.75 -59.49 89.92
CA GLU A 408 -96.84 -58.33 90.80
C GLU A 408 -98.29 -57.88 91.06
N VAL A 409 -99.20 -58.02 90.09
CA VAL A 409 -100.65 -57.82 90.32
C VAL A 409 -101.17 -58.86 91.31
N LEU A 410 -100.82 -60.13 91.12
CA LEU A 410 -101.17 -61.20 92.07
C LEU A 410 -100.59 -60.93 93.46
N LYS A 411 -99.32 -60.50 93.56
CA LYS A 411 -98.71 -60.10 94.85
C LYS A 411 -99.39 -58.90 95.48
N LYS A 412 -99.88 -57.93 94.69
CA LYS A 412 -100.65 -56.79 95.21
C LYS A 412 -102.02 -57.24 95.73
N GLU A 413 -102.71 -58.13 95.03
CA GLU A 413 -103.95 -58.75 95.51
C GLU A 413 -103.72 -59.55 96.80
N GLU A 414 -102.62 -60.31 96.88
CA GLU A 414 -102.23 -60.99 98.11
C GLU A 414 -101.97 -60.01 99.26
N LYS A 415 -101.29 -58.88 99.01
CA LYS A 415 -101.04 -57.84 100.02
C LYS A 415 -102.36 -57.23 100.51
N LEU A 416 -103.33 -57.00 99.62
CA LEU A 416 -104.67 -56.53 99.98
C LEU A 416 -105.41 -57.57 100.84
N ASN A 417 -105.35 -58.86 100.48
CA ASN A 417 -105.95 -59.94 101.25
C ASN A 417 -105.30 -60.10 102.65
N LYS A 418 -103.98 -59.96 102.74
CA LYS A 418 -103.23 -59.97 104.02
C LYS A 418 -103.65 -58.77 104.90
N ALA A 419 -103.76 -57.56 104.33
CA ALA A 419 -104.22 -56.37 105.05
C ALA A 419 -105.68 -56.50 105.54
N ALA A 420 -106.58 -57.01 104.69
CA ALA A 420 -107.97 -57.29 105.07
C ALA A 420 -108.05 -58.27 106.26
N THR A 421 -107.21 -59.30 106.28
CA THR A 421 -107.13 -60.27 107.37
C THR A 421 -106.67 -59.61 108.68
N ILE A 422 -105.69 -58.71 108.63
CA ILE A 422 -105.19 -57.97 109.80
C ILE A 422 -106.28 -57.05 110.36
N ILE A 423 -106.96 -56.27 109.52
CA ILE A 423 -108.05 -55.39 109.94
C ILE A 423 -109.18 -56.20 110.59
N GLN A 424 -109.57 -57.33 109.99
CA GLN A 424 -110.56 -58.23 110.58
C GLN A 424 -110.14 -58.77 111.95
N SER A 425 -108.86 -59.10 112.15
CA SER A 425 -108.33 -59.61 113.41
C SER A 425 -108.33 -58.55 114.53
N ILE A 426 -108.01 -57.31 114.18
CA ILE A 426 -107.98 -56.17 115.12
C ILE A 426 -109.40 -55.80 115.55
N TRP A 427 -110.35 -55.75 114.61
CA TRP A 427 -111.75 -55.46 114.92
C TRP A 427 -112.39 -56.54 115.78
N ARG A 428 -112.11 -57.82 115.48
CA ARG A 428 -112.50 -58.96 116.34
C ARG A 428 -111.92 -58.83 117.75
N GLY A 429 -110.66 -58.42 117.89
CA GLY A 429 -110.03 -58.17 119.20
C GLY A 429 -110.62 -56.97 119.96
N HIS A 430 -110.96 -55.89 119.25
CA HIS A 430 -111.59 -54.71 119.84
C HIS A 430 -113.01 -55.02 120.37
N MET A 431 -113.82 -55.78 119.62
CA MET A 431 -115.14 -56.22 120.07
C MET A 431 -115.09 -56.97 121.40
N VAL A 432 -114.09 -57.84 121.59
CA VAL A 432 -113.92 -58.64 122.80
C VAL A 432 -113.52 -57.75 123.99
N ARG A 433 -112.67 -56.73 123.78
CA ARG A 433 -112.17 -55.85 124.84
C ARG A 433 -113.19 -54.83 125.32
N GLN A 434 -114.02 -54.29 124.42
CA GLN A 434 -115.04 -53.29 124.76
C GLN A 434 -116.40 -53.90 125.15
N GLN A 435 -116.52 -55.23 125.23
CA GLN A 435 -117.75 -55.93 125.64
C GLN A 435 -118.99 -55.54 124.82
N LEU A 436 -118.79 -55.25 123.53
CA LEU A 436 -119.86 -54.90 122.60
C LEU A 436 -120.55 -56.17 122.08
N GLY A 437 -121.88 -56.10 121.92
CA GLY A 437 -122.70 -57.20 121.41
C GLY A 437 -122.67 -58.46 122.30
N LYS A 438 -122.35 -59.61 121.69
CA LYS A 438 -122.43 -60.95 122.31
C LYS A 438 -121.50 -61.18 123.51
N TYR A 439 -120.65 -60.21 123.86
CA TYR A 439 -119.64 -60.29 124.92
C TYR A 439 -119.96 -59.46 126.19
N LYS A 440 -121.16 -58.85 126.29
CA LYS A 440 -121.61 -58.08 127.47
C LYS A 440 -121.67 -58.98 128.72
N GLY A 441 -120.92 -58.67 129.79
CA GLY A 441 -120.99 -59.36 131.09
C GLY A 441 -119.99 -60.52 131.33
N LEU A 442 -119.05 -60.76 130.40
CA LEU A 442 -118.07 -61.88 130.50
C LEU A 442 -117.15 -61.77 131.74
N ARG A 443 -116.80 -60.55 132.18
CA ARG A 443 -115.96 -60.31 133.38
C ARG A 443 -116.61 -60.77 134.69
N LYS A 444 -117.95 -60.76 134.81
CA LYS A 444 -118.66 -61.29 136.00
C LYS A 444 -118.72 -62.83 136.01
N ARG A 445 -118.79 -63.46 134.83
CA ARG A 445 -118.83 -64.94 134.68
C ARG A 445 -117.49 -65.62 134.99
N LEU A 446 -116.37 -65.02 134.61
CA LEU A 446 -115.03 -65.58 134.87
C LEU A 446 -114.61 -65.47 136.35
N LYS A 447 -114.97 -64.38 137.06
CA LYS A 447 -114.62 -64.23 138.49
C LYS A 447 -115.40 -65.17 139.42
N LYS A 448 -116.64 -65.56 139.10
CA LYS A 448 -117.40 -66.59 139.85
C LYS A 448 -116.87 -68.01 139.63
N ARG A 449 -116.26 -68.31 138.47
CA ARG A 449 -115.69 -69.65 138.18
C ARG A 449 -114.33 -69.89 138.85
N LYS A 450 -113.49 -68.87 139.00
CA LYS A 450 -112.15 -69.02 139.62
C LYS A 450 -112.19 -69.33 141.13
N LYS A 451 -113.19 -68.83 141.88
CA LYS A 451 -113.34 -69.16 143.32
C LYS A 451 -113.93 -70.56 143.62
N LEU A 452 -114.51 -71.24 142.64
CA LEU A 452 -115.00 -72.63 142.79
C LEU A 452 -113.98 -73.70 142.34
N SER A 453 -112.94 -73.31 141.58
CA SER A 453 -111.93 -74.25 141.07
C SER A 453 -110.74 -74.49 142.02
N GLN A 454 -110.59 -73.70 143.10
CA GLN A 454 -109.56 -73.92 144.12
C GLN A 454 -109.94 -74.96 145.19
N LYS A 455 -111.12 -75.60 145.11
CA LYS A 455 -111.55 -76.63 146.09
C LYS A 455 -111.86 -78.01 145.47
N LYS A 456 -111.40 -78.31 144.25
CA LYS A 456 -111.67 -79.60 143.57
C LYS A 456 -110.54 -80.27 142.79
N GLU A 457 -109.28 -79.87 142.96
CA GLU A 457 -108.14 -80.60 142.34
C GLU A 457 -107.12 -81.21 143.29
N VAL A 458 -107.30 -81.09 144.61
CA VAL A 458 -106.49 -81.83 145.60
C VAL A 458 -107.16 -83.17 146.01
N ASP A 459 -108.42 -83.40 145.64
CA ASP A 459 -109.21 -84.59 146.04
C ASP A 459 -109.57 -85.58 144.91
N LYS A 460 -108.90 -85.49 143.75
CA LYS A 460 -108.82 -86.59 142.77
C LYS A 460 -107.46 -87.32 142.79
N LYS A 461 -106.75 -87.19 143.91
CA LYS A 461 -105.71 -88.11 144.39
C LYS A 461 -106.29 -89.29 145.21
N LYS A 462 -107.62 -89.45 145.31
CA LYS A 462 -108.28 -90.59 145.96
C LYS A 462 -109.56 -91.07 145.25
N LYS A 463 -109.46 -91.45 143.98
CA LYS A 463 -110.36 -92.46 143.36
C LYS A 463 -109.85 -92.80 141.96
N ARG A 464 -109.40 -94.05 141.78
CA ARG A 464 -109.05 -94.74 140.53
C ARG A 464 -107.55 -94.70 140.19
N GLN A 465 -106.62 -95.06 141.08
CA GLN A 465 -106.36 -96.43 141.56
C GLN A 465 -107.58 -97.16 142.17
N ARG A 466 -107.79 -98.42 141.78
CA ARG A 466 -109.01 -99.27 141.95
C ARG A 466 -110.14 -99.10 140.91
N VAL A 467 -109.76 -99.09 139.63
CA VAL A 467 -110.26 -100.01 138.58
C VAL A 467 -109.03 -100.24 137.68
N HIS A 468 -108.10 -101.16 137.92
CA HIS A 468 -108.22 -102.51 138.47
C HIS A 468 -109.43 -103.27 137.92
N ARG A 469 -109.15 -103.94 136.81
CA ARG A 469 -109.75 -105.20 136.36
C ARG A 469 -111.19 -105.13 135.83
N ARG A 470 -111.32 -105.00 134.51
CA ARG A 470 -111.79 -106.10 133.62
C ARG A 470 -111.85 -105.67 132.16
N LYS A 471 -110.75 -105.94 131.46
CA LYS A 471 -110.59 -106.41 130.06
C LYS A 471 -109.07 -106.34 129.84
N LYS A 472 -108.19 -107.35 129.92
CA LYS A 472 -108.22 -108.82 130.08
C LYS A 472 -109.35 -109.58 129.39
N ARG A 473 -109.02 -110.00 128.16
CA ARG A 473 -109.29 -111.26 127.44
C ARG A 473 -110.15 -111.14 126.17
N GLY A 474 -109.54 -111.58 125.06
CA GLY A 474 -110.10 -111.89 123.74
C GLY A 474 -110.21 -110.68 122.83
N LEU A 475 -109.49 -110.53 121.71
CA LEU A 475 -108.72 -111.45 120.86
C LEU A 475 -107.34 -110.84 120.54
#